data_AF-A0A2J5HFS1-F1
#
_entry.id   AF-A0A2J5HFS1-F1
#
_cell.length_a   1.000
_cell.length_b   1.000
_cell.length_c   1.000
_cell.angle_alpha   90.00
_cell.angle_beta   90.00
_cell.angle_gamma   90.00
#
_symmetry.space_group_name_H-M   'P 1'
#
loop_
_entity.id
_entity.type
_entity.pdbx_description
1 polymer ?
#
loop_
_entity_poly.entity_id
_entity_poly.type
_entity_poly.pdbx_seq_one_letter_code
_entity_poly.pdbx_strand_id
1 'polypeptide(L)'
;CKNLAPTWETLAGDFILEPNVVIAKVDADAEHSKALAKAQGVTGYPTIKFFPKGSTEGEVYSGARSEEAFVEFVNSKAGTNRAVGGSLNEVAGTVPSLDDVIAKSPSASKLAAEIKKAAKGVQDQYAQYYVKVADKISQNQEYVGKEFARLQKILAKGGFAPEKLDDLIARSNVLRRFLGKDEEVKKDEL
;
A
#
# COMPACT_ATOMS: atom_id res chain seq x y z
N CYS A 1 20.36 15.83 -12.21
CA CYS A 1 19.44 16.29 -11.14
C CYS A 1 18.13 16.83 -11.69
N LYS A 2 18.15 17.79 -12.62
CA LYS A 2 16.94 18.45 -13.16
C LYS A 2 15.87 17.48 -13.68
N ASN A 3 16.27 16.45 -14.42
CA ASN A 3 15.32 15.47 -14.99
C ASN A 3 14.67 14.58 -13.93
N LEU A 4 15.33 14.36 -12.78
CA LEU A 4 14.81 13.51 -11.71
C LEU A 4 13.88 14.28 -10.76
N ALA A 5 14.06 15.61 -10.67
CA ALA A 5 13.36 16.41 -9.67
C ALA A 5 11.82 16.28 -9.75
N PRO A 6 11.17 16.30 -10.93
CA PRO A 6 9.72 16.11 -11.02
C PRO A 6 9.29 14.74 -10.48
N THR A 7 9.96 13.67 -10.89
CA THR A 7 9.66 12.30 -10.42
C THR A 7 9.87 12.16 -8.92
N TRP A 8 10.89 12.82 -8.36
CA TRP A 8 11.16 12.81 -6.92
C TRP A 8 10.09 13.54 -6.11
N GLU A 9 9.53 14.62 -6.66
CA GLU A 9 8.43 15.37 -6.04
C GLU A 9 7.11 14.59 -6.11
N THR A 10 6.82 13.91 -7.23
CA THR A 10 5.68 12.99 -7.32
C THR A 10 5.81 11.86 -6.29
N LEU A 11 6.98 11.22 -6.21
CA LEU A 11 7.25 10.17 -5.23
C LEU A 11 7.03 10.65 -3.79
N ALA A 12 7.45 11.88 -3.47
CA ALA A 12 7.21 12.45 -2.14
C ALA A 12 5.70 12.62 -1.86
N GLY A 13 4.92 12.99 -2.87
CA GLY A 13 3.47 13.03 -2.80
C GLY A 13 2.85 11.64 -2.60
N ASP A 14 3.36 10.62 -3.27
CA ASP A 14 2.82 9.25 -3.20
C ASP A 14 2.89 8.66 -1.79
N PHE A 15 3.93 9.02 -1.04
CA PHE A 15 4.19 8.50 0.31
C PHE A 15 3.80 9.47 1.43
N ILE A 16 3.09 10.57 1.14
CA ILE A 16 2.79 11.61 2.14
C ILE A 16 1.95 11.11 3.33
N LEU A 17 1.15 10.07 3.12
CA LEU A 17 0.33 9.44 4.15
C LEU A 17 1.03 8.31 4.90
N GLU A 18 2.28 7.98 4.54
CA GLU A 18 3.05 6.91 5.18
C GLU A 18 3.93 7.47 6.31
N PRO A 19 3.54 7.36 7.59
CA PRO A 19 4.22 8.05 8.69
C PRO A 19 5.63 7.53 8.97
N ASN A 20 5.98 6.36 8.45
CA ASN A 20 7.31 5.75 8.60
C ASN A 20 8.22 5.99 7.39
N VAL A 21 7.75 6.71 6.37
CA VAL A 21 8.50 7.01 5.15
C VAL A 21 8.77 8.50 5.06
N VAL A 22 10.01 8.87 4.79
CA VAL A 22 10.40 10.26 4.52
C VAL A 22 11.15 10.30 3.21
N ILE A 23 10.58 11.01 2.23
CA ILE A 23 11.26 11.31 0.96
C ILE A 23 11.87 12.70 1.09
N ALA A 24 13.20 12.76 1.19
CA ALA A 24 13.94 14.00 1.41
C ALA A 24 14.84 14.34 0.22
N LYS A 25 15.16 15.62 0.07
CA LYS A 25 16.23 16.11 -0.82
C LYS A 25 17.20 16.99 -0.03
N VAL A 26 18.49 16.83 -0.31
CA VAL A 26 19.56 17.64 0.28
C VAL A 26 20.32 18.28 -0.86
N ASP A 27 20.48 19.60 -0.84
CA ASP A 27 21.43 20.28 -1.69
C ASP A 27 22.83 20.04 -1.14
N ALA A 28 23.57 19.12 -1.78
CA ALA A 28 24.90 18.70 -1.35
C ALA A 28 26.02 19.67 -1.78
N ASP A 29 25.72 20.66 -2.63
CA ASP A 29 26.68 21.69 -3.04
C ASP A 29 26.72 22.88 -2.07
N ALA A 30 25.70 23.01 -1.22
CA ALA A 30 25.62 24.05 -0.21
C ALA A 30 26.70 23.91 0.87
N GLU A 31 27.25 25.02 1.35
CA GLU A 31 28.39 25.02 2.29
C GLU A 31 28.10 24.22 3.57
N HIS A 32 26.89 24.31 4.10
CA HIS A 32 26.48 23.66 5.34
C HIS A 32 26.29 22.12 5.21
N SER A 33 26.17 21.58 4.00
CA SER A 33 25.90 20.17 3.73
C SER A 33 27.10 19.42 3.13
N LYS A 34 28.17 20.12 2.71
CA LYS A 34 29.40 19.50 2.16
C LYS A 34 30.00 18.43 3.06
N ALA A 35 30.06 18.68 4.37
CA ALA A 35 30.58 17.72 5.35
C ALA A 35 29.73 16.44 5.37
N LEU A 36 28.39 16.58 5.31
CA LEU A 36 27.46 15.46 5.23
C LEU A 36 27.62 14.70 3.91
N ALA A 37 27.69 15.40 2.76
CA ALA A 37 27.86 14.79 1.45
C ALA A 37 29.15 13.94 1.40
N LYS A 38 30.25 14.47 1.94
CA LYS A 38 31.53 13.74 2.05
C LYS A 38 31.41 12.53 3.00
N ALA A 39 30.83 12.71 4.18
CA ALA A 39 30.64 11.62 5.14
C ALA A 39 29.76 10.50 4.57
N GLN A 40 28.78 10.86 3.74
CA GLN A 40 27.90 9.94 3.04
C GLN A 40 28.49 9.44 1.71
N GLY A 41 29.74 9.75 1.37
CA GLY A 41 30.43 9.24 0.18
C GLY A 41 29.77 9.65 -1.14
N VAL A 42 29.16 10.83 -1.21
CA VAL A 42 28.55 11.35 -2.44
C VAL A 42 29.64 11.86 -3.38
N THR A 43 29.80 11.21 -4.53
CA THR A 43 30.83 11.53 -5.54
C THR A 43 30.27 12.08 -6.85
N GLY A 44 28.94 12.05 -7.02
CA GLY A 44 28.26 12.56 -8.20
C GLY A 44 26.77 12.76 -7.96
N TYR A 45 26.11 13.49 -8.85
CA TYR A 45 24.70 13.87 -8.68
C TYR A 45 23.82 13.48 -9.88
N PRO A 46 22.56 13.07 -9.63
CA PRO A 46 21.98 12.80 -8.32
C PRO A 46 22.47 11.44 -7.77
N THR A 47 22.78 11.40 -6.48
CA THR A 47 23.00 10.17 -5.71
C THR A 47 21.77 9.93 -4.84
N ILE A 48 21.20 8.73 -4.90
CA ILE A 48 20.01 8.35 -4.15
C ILE A 48 20.44 7.31 -3.12
N LYS A 49 19.99 7.51 -1.88
CA LYS A 49 20.28 6.60 -0.78
C LYS A 49 19.03 6.29 0.02
N PHE A 50 18.91 5.04 0.46
CA PHE A 50 17.91 4.58 1.40
C PHE A 50 18.53 4.45 2.79
N PHE A 51 17.86 4.97 3.81
CA PHE A 51 18.29 4.88 5.20
C PHE A 51 17.25 4.07 5.97
N PRO A 52 17.58 2.84 6.42
CA PRO A 52 16.71 2.06 7.29
C PRO A 52 16.39 2.83 8.58
N LYS A 53 15.21 2.60 9.15
CA LYS A 53 14.79 3.25 10.39
C LYS A 53 15.82 3.03 11.51
N GLY A 54 16.32 4.13 12.08
CA GLY A 54 17.33 4.10 13.15
C GLY A 54 18.78 3.93 12.66
N SER A 55 19.02 3.80 11.36
CA SER A 55 20.35 3.74 10.77
C SER A 55 20.77 5.09 10.17
N THR A 56 22.05 5.44 10.33
CA THR A 56 22.70 6.55 9.64
C THR A 56 23.50 6.08 8.42
N GLU A 57 23.55 4.76 8.19
CA GLU A 57 24.19 4.14 7.04
C GLU A 57 23.21 4.07 5.88
N GLY A 58 23.52 4.80 4.81
CA GLY A 58 22.68 4.85 3.61
C GLY A 58 23.10 3.84 2.55
N GLU A 59 22.17 2.98 2.16
CA GLU A 59 22.29 2.06 1.03
C GLU A 59 22.12 2.83 -0.29
N VAL A 60 23.06 2.67 -1.23
CA VAL A 60 22.94 3.32 -2.55
C VAL A 60 21.84 2.65 -3.36
N TYR A 61 20.91 3.45 -3.89
CA TYR A 61 19.90 2.98 -4.83
C TYR A 61 20.46 2.93 -6.25
N SER A 62 20.45 1.76 -6.86
CA SER A 62 20.94 1.50 -8.23
C SER A 62 19.83 1.09 -9.22
N GLY A 63 18.57 1.12 -8.80
CA GLY A 63 17.43 0.76 -9.64
C GLY A 63 17.05 1.83 -10.67
N ALA A 64 16.00 1.54 -11.44
CA ALA A 64 15.44 2.46 -12.42
C ALA A 64 14.90 3.73 -11.74
N ARG A 65 15.05 4.88 -12.39
CA ARG A 65 14.66 6.19 -11.82
C ARG A 65 13.28 6.65 -12.27
N SER A 66 12.37 5.70 -12.51
CA SER A 66 10.97 5.98 -12.78
C SER A 66 10.17 6.01 -11.48
N GLU A 67 8.98 6.59 -11.50
CA GLU A 67 8.08 6.65 -10.34
C GLU A 67 7.72 5.24 -9.86
N GLU A 68 7.38 4.34 -10.79
CA GLU A 68 7.02 2.95 -10.54
C GLU A 68 8.13 2.23 -9.77
N ALA A 69 9.37 2.34 -10.23
CA ALA A 69 10.52 1.67 -9.64
C ALA A 69 10.87 2.21 -8.24
N PHE A 70 10.61 3.50 -7.98
CA PHE A 70 10.76 4.06 -6.65
C PHE A 70 9.63 3.61 -5.72
N VAL A 71 8.38 3.66 -6.17
CA VAL A 71 7.22 3.20 -5.39
C VAL A 71 7.40 1.74 -4.96
N GLU A 72 7.78 0.87 -5.89
CA GLU A 72 8.06 -0.54 -5.62
C GLU A 72 9.19 -0.69 -4.59
N PHE A 73 10.29 0.03 -4.79
CA PHE A 73 11.43 -0.03 -3.87
C PHE A 73 11.05 0.42 -2.46
N VAL A 74 10.38 1.56 -2.31
CA VAL A 74 9.97 2.09 -1.00
C VAL A 74 8.98 1.15 -0.33
N ASN A 75 7.99 0.62 -1.05
CA ASN A 75 7.07 -0.40 -0.53
C ASN A 75 7.82 -1.63 0.00
N SER A 76 8.79 -2.14 -0.77
CA SER A 76 9.58 -3.31 -0.37
C SER A 76 10.38 -3.08 0.91
N LYS A 77 10.91 -1.87 1.09
CA LYS A 77 11.76 -1.51 2.23
C LYS A 77 10.97 -1.08 3.48
N ALA A 78 9.81 -0.46 3.29
CA ALA A 78 9.01 0.12 4.37
C ALA A 78 7.79 -0.72 4.77
N GLY A 79 7.44 -1.75 4.00
CA GLY A 79 6.25 -2.57 4.23
C GLY A 79 4.94 -1.81 3.96
N THR A 80 4.99 -0.81 3.09
CA THR A 80 3.85 0.00 2.65
C THR A 80 3.26 -0.56 1.36
N ASN A 81 2.10 -0.03 0.94
CA ASN A 81 1.34 -0.58 -0.19
C ASN A 81 0.82 0.52 -1.12
N ARG A 82 1.69 1.47 -1.48
CA ARG A 82 1.36 2.56 -2.40
C ARG A 82 1.41 2.11 -3.86
N ALA A 83 0.61 2.77 -4.69
CA ALA A 83 0.66 2.70 -6.15
C ALA A 83 1.08 4.07 -6.69
N VAL A 84 1.48 4.11 -7.96
CA VAL A 84 1.73 5.36 -8.71
C VAL A 84 0.53 6.31 -8.57
N GLY A 85 0.80 7.58 -8.29
CA GLY A 85 -0.22 8.59 -7.96
C GLY A 85 -0.77 8.53 -6.53
N GLY A 86 -0.07 7.86 -5.62
CA GLY A 86 -0.26 7.94 -4.15
C GLY A 86 -1.42 7.15 -3.56
N SER A 87 -2.22 6.51 -4.41
CA SER A 87 -3.28 5.60 -3.96
C SER A 87 -2.72 4.31 -3.36
N LEU A 88 -3.58 3.51 -2.73
CA LEU A 88 -3.22 2.17 -2.28
C LEU A 88 -3.33 1.15 -3.41
N ASN A 89 -2.38 0.21 -3.45
CA ASN A 89 -2.40 -0.92 -4.37
C ASN A 89 -3.44 -1.99 -3.93
N GLU A 90 -3.54 -3.07 -4.70
CA GLU A 90 -4.54 -4.13 -4.49
C GLU A 90 -4.34 -5.03 -3.27
N VAL A 91 -3.15 -5.02 -2.66
CA VAL A 91 -2.86 -5.81 -1.46
C VAL A 91 -3.05 -5.00 -0.18
N ALA A 92 -3.12 -3.67 -0.27
CA ALA A 92 -3.31 -2.82 0.88
C ALA A 92 -4.59 -3.14 1.66
N GLY A 93 -4.45 -3.23 2.98
CA GLY A 93 -5.53 -3.59 3.91
C GLY A 93 -5.90 -5.07 3.92
N THR A 94 -5.25 -5.90 3.09
CA THR A 94 -5.42 -7.35 3.15
C THR A 94 -4.51 -7.94 4.22
N VAL A 95 -4.97 -9.00 4.86
CA VAL A 95 -4.21 -9.70 5.91
C VAL A 95 -3.97 -11.14 5.44
N PRO A 96 -2.72 -11.51 5.08
CA PRO A 96 -2.43 -12.82 4.49
C PRO A 96 -2.93 -14.01 5.31
N SER A 97 -2.81 -13.93 6.65
CA SER A 97 -3.28 -15.00 7.53
C SER A 97 -4.81 -15.16 7.56
N LEU A 98 -5.56 -14.09 7.28
CA LEU A 98 -7.02 -14.14 7.18
C LEU A 98 -7.46 -14.54 5.75
N ASP A 99 -6.73 -14.09 4.73
CA ASP A 99 -6.94 -14.50 3.34
C ASP A 99 -6.78 -16.02 3.18
N ASP A 100 -5.78 -16.60 3.84
CA ASP A 100 -5.57 -18.05 3.91
C ASP A 100 -6.78 -18.80 4.50
N VAL A 101 -7.43 -18.22 5.51
CA VAL A 101 -8.63 -18.80 6.12
C VAL A 101 -9.81 -18.72 5.16
N ILE A 102 -9.97 -17.59 4.44
CA ILE A 102 -11.01 -17.47 3.41
C ILE A 102 -10.81 -18.53 2.33
N ALA A 103 -9.58 -18.70 1.84
CA ALA A 103 -9.26 -19.64 0.76
C ALA A 103 -9.44 -21.11 1.16
N LYS A 104 -9.20 -21.46 2.45
CA LYS A 104 -9.29 -22.84 2.95
C LYS A 104 -10.66 -23.21 3.51
N SER A 105 -11.54 -22.23 3.74
CA SER A 105 -12.83 -22.48 4.39
C SER A 105 -13.79 -23.22 3.44
N PRO A 106 -14.30 -24.40 3.82
CA PRO A 106 -15.19 -25.20 2.97
C PRO A 106 -16.63 -24.69 2.90
N SER A 107 -17.04 -23.77 3.79
CA SER A 107 -18.39 -23.21 3.78
C SER A 107 -18.49 -21.82 4.43
N ALA A 108 -19.41 -21.00 3.94
CA ALA A 108 -19.73 -19.69 4.52
C ALA A 108 -20.16 -19.75 5.99
N SER A 109 -20.79 -20.86 6.42
CA SER A 109 -21.26 -21.06 7.79
C SER A 109 -20.13 -21.25 8.82
N LYS A 110 -18.99 -21.81 8.40
CA LYS A 110 -17.81 -22.00 9.27
C LYS A 110 -16.83 -20.83 9.17
N LEU A 111 -16.81 -20.15 8.02
CA LEU A 111 -15.91 -19.04 7.73
C LEU A 111 -15.90 -17.96 8.83
N ALA A 112 -17.08 -17.54 9.30
CA ALA A 112 -17.19 -16.50 10.33
C ALA A 112 -16.49 -16.90 11.65
N ALA A 113 -16.68 -18.13 12.11
CA ALA A 113 -16.04 -18.63 13.32
C ALA A 113 -14.51 -18.76 13.16
N GLU A 114 -14.05 -19.22 12.01
CA GLU A 114 -12.63 -19.38 11.70
C GLU A 114 -11.90 -18.03 11.58
N ILE A 115 -12.47 -17.07 10.85
CA ILE A 115 -11.94 -15.70 10.75
C ILE A 115 -11.90 -15.03 12.11
N LYS A 116 -12.96 -15.17 12.90
CA LYS A 116 -13.00 -14.61 14.27
C LYS A 116 -11.94 -15.22 15.17
N LYS A 117 -11.63 -16.51 15.01
CA LYS A 117 -10.54 -17.16 15.76
C LYS A 117 -9.17 -16.66 15.27
N ALA A 118 -8.95 -16.62 13.96
CA ALA A 118 -7.68 -16.19 13.37
C ALA A 118 -7.38 -14.71 13.62
N ALA A 119 -8.41 -13.85 13.71
CA ALA A 119 -8.25 -12.43 13.98
C ALA A 119 -7.86 -12.13 15.45
N LYS A 120 -8.02 -13.07 16.39
CA LYS A 120 -7.58 -12.90 17.79
C LYS A 120 -6.06 -12.96 17.88
N GLY A 121 -5.40 -11.83 17.70
CA GLY A 121 -3.94 -11.71 17.74
C GLY A 121 -3.34 -11.03 16.51
N VAL A 122 -4.16 -10.74 15.49
CA VAL A 122 -3.74 -9.94 14.35
C VAL A 122 -3.75 -8.46 14.75
N GLN A 123 -2.58 -7.84 14.74
CA GLN A 123 -2.42 -6.40 14.93
C GLN A 123 -2.52 -5.66 13.58
N ASP A 124 -3.70 -5.71 12.97
CA ASP A 124 -3.99 -5.00 11.72
C ASP A 124 -5.33 -4.27 11.85
N GLN A 125 -5.38 -3.02 11.37
CA GLN A 125 -6.56 -2.16 11.46
C GLN A 125 -7.79 -2.73 10.73
N TYR A 126 -7.58 -3.54 9.69
CA TYR A 126 -8.65 -4.14 8.89
C TYR A 126 -9.05 -5.54 9.37
N ALA A 127 -8.36 -6.14 10.33
CA ALA A 127 -8.71 -7.47 10.85
C ALA A 127 -10.15 -7.54 11.39
N GLN A 128 -10.63 -6.48 12.04
CA GLN A 128 -12.02 -6.39 12.50
C GLN A 128 -13.02 -6.23 11.35
N TYR A 129 -12.59 -5.67 10.21
CA TYR A 129 -13.42 -5.59 9.02
C TYR A 129 -13.63 -6.96 8.38
N TYR A 130 -12.60 -7.82 8.33
CA TYR A 130 -12.74 -9.22 7.93
C TYR A 130 -13.81 -9.96 8.75
N VAL A 131 -13.78 -9.82 10.08
CA VAL A 131 -14.78 -10.42 10.98
C VAL A 131 -16.19 -9.94 10.65
N LYS A 132 -16.36 -8.63 10.46
CA LYS A 132 -17.67 -8.03 10.11
C LYS A 132 -18.19 -8.55 8.77
N VAL A 133 -17.32 -8.66 7.76
CA VAL A 133 -17.71 -9.16 6.44
C VAL A 133 -18.12 -10.63 6.54
N ALA A 134 -17.33 -11.47 7.23
CA ALA A 134 -17.64 -12.88 7.42
C ALA A 134 -18.99 -13.09 8.16
N ASP A 135 -19.27 -12.29 9.21
CA ASP A 135 -20.55 -12.30 9.91
C ASP A 135 -21.71 -11.92 8.98
N LYS A 136 -21.52 -10.93 8.10
CA LYS A 136 -22.56 -10.49 7.15
C LYS A 136 -22.86 -11.51 6.05
N ILE A 137 -21.84 -12.23 5.56
CA ILE A 137 -22.03 -13.32 4.59
C ILE A 137 -22.94 -14.41 5.16
N SER A 138 -22.83 -14.72 6.46
CA SER A 138 -23.67 -15.72 7.12
C SER A 138 -25.17 -15.36 7.13
N GLN A 139 -25.49 -14.06 7.04
CA GLN A 139 -26.86 -13.54 7.02
C GLN A 139 -27.37 -13.29 5.60
N ASN A 140 -26.48 -12.89 4.68
CA ASN A 140 -26.80 -12.55 3.31
C ASN A 140 -25.62 -12.88 2.40
N GLN A 141 -25.74 -13.93 1.59
CA GLN A 141 -24.69 -14.38 0.67
C GLN A 141 -24.36 -13.34 -0.41
N GLU A 142 -25.29 -12.47 -0.79
CA GLU A 142 -25.08 -11.42 -1.79
C GLU A 142 -24.43 -10.15 -1.22
N TYR A 143 -24.20 -10.10 0.10
CA TYR A 143 -23.69 -8.89 0.77
C TYR A 143 -22.38 -8.40 0.17
N VAL A 144 -21.40 -9.31 -0.01
CA VAL A 144 -20.05 -8.94 -0.47
C VAL A 144 -20.09 -8.34 -1.86
N GLY A 145 -20.77 -8.98 -2.80
CA GLY A 145 -20.88 -8.48 -4.18
C GLY A 145 -21.58 -7.11 -4.24
N LYS A 146 -22.68 -6.95 -3.49
CA LYS A 146 -23.41 -5.67 -3.41
C LYS A 146 -22.57 -4.56 -2.77
N GLU A 147 -21.88 -4.86 -1.67
CA GLU A 147 -21.05 -3.89 -0.97
C GLU A 147 -19.81 -3.52 -1.79
N PHE A 148 -19.16 -4.48 -2.42
CA PHE A 148 -18.03 -4.22 -3.32
C PHE A 148 -18.44 -3.30 -4.46
N ALA A 149 -19.54 -3.61 -5.15
CA ALA A 149 -20.07 -2.75 -6.21
C ALA A 149 -20.44 -1.34 -5.72
N ARG A 150 -20.97 -1.22 -4.49
CA ARG A 150 -21.24 0.07 -3.85
C ARG A 150 -19.96 0.86 -3.61
N LEU A 151 -18.91 0.23 -3.06
CA LEU A 151 -17.63 0.88 -2.82
C LEU A 151 -16.96 1.30 -4.12
N GLN A 152 -16.98 0.47 -5.17
CA GLN A 152 -16.45 0.81 -6.48
C GLN A 152 -17.15 2.04 -7.07
N LYS A 153 -18.49 2.14 -6.97
CA LYS A 153 -19.24 3.34 -7.38
C LYS A 153 -18.88 4.58 -6.57
N ILE A 154 -18.56 4.42 -5.29
CA ILE A 154 -18.13 5.53 -4.42
C ILE A 154 -16.72 5.99 -4.83
N LEU A 155 -15.78 5.05 -4.98
CA LEU A 155 -14.42 5.33 -5.42
C LEU A 155 -14.40 6.06 -6.76
N ALA A 156 -15.23 5.63 -7.72
CA ALA A 156 -15.36 6.26 -9.03
C ALA A 156 -15.90 7.70 -8.99
N LYS A 157 -16.66 8.09 -7.94
CA LYS A 157 -17.14 9.47 -7.78
C LYS A 157 -16.03 10.42 -7.32
N GLY A 158 -15.00 9.91 -6.64
CA GLY A 158 -13.92 10.72 -6.09
C GLY A 158 -14.40 11.78 -5.07
N GLY A 159 -13.54 12.77 -4.80
CA GLY A 159 -13.87 13.90 -3.91
C GLY A 159 -13.77 13.61 -2.42
N PHE A 160 -13.10 12.52 -2.03
CA PHE A 160 -12.84 12.18 -0.64
C PHE A 160 -11.50 12.73 -0.18
N ALA A 161 -11.37 12.99 1.13
CA ALA A 161 -10.07 13.21 1.74
C ALA A 161 -9.15 11.98 1.50
N PRO A 162 -7.84 12.18 1.32
CA PRO A 162 -6.90 11.10 1.00
C PRO A 162 -6.97 9.90 1.97
N GLU A 163 -7.06 10.15 3.27
CA GLU A 163 -7.16 9.10 4.29
C GLU A 163 -8.48 8.32 4.17
N LYS A 164 -9.55 9.02 3.76
CA LYS A 164 -10.84 8.37 3.52
C LYS A 164 -10.81 7.54 2.25
N LEU A 165 -10.10 7.98 1.23
CA LEU A 165 -9.89 7.21 0.00
C LEU A 165 -9.12 5.92 0.30
N ASP A 166 -8.03 6.01 1.08
CA ASP A 166 -7.26 4.85 1.54
C ASP A 166 -8.13 3.82 2.28
N ASP A 167 -8.95 4.27 3.25
CA ASP A 167 -9.90 3.40 3.98
C ASP A 167 -10.89 2.70 3.04
N LEU A 168 -11.40 3.41 2.02
CA LEU A 168 -12.34 2.83 1.05
C LEU A 168 -11.67 1.82 0.13
N ILE A 169 -10.45 2.11 -0.35
CA ILE A 169 -9.67 1.20 -1.20
C ILE A 169 -9.33 -0.08 -0.43
N ALA A 170 -8.79 0.06 0.78
CA ALA A 170 -8.44 -1.07 1.62
C ALA A 170 -9.64 -1.98 1.94
N ARG A 171 -10.79 -1.40 2.31
CA ARG A 171 -12.02 -2.17 2.49
C ARG A 171 -12.46 -2.87 1.20
N SER A 172 -12.34 -2.20 0.06
CA SER A 172 -12.65 -2.82 -1.23
C SER A 172 -11.72 -3.99 -1.55
N ASN A 173 -10.44 -3.90 -1.22
CA ASN A 173 -9.47 -4.99 -1.38
C ASN A 173 -9.83 -6.18 -0.48
N VAL A 174 -10.21 -5.92 0.79
CA VAL A 174 -10.68 -6.97 1.69
C VAL A 174 -11.92 -7.68 1.13
N LEU A 175 -12.92 -6.94 0.65
CA LEU A 175 -14.12 -7.55 0.06
C LEU A 175 -13.78 -8.43 -1.16
N ARG A 176 -12.82 -8.00 -2.00
CA ARG A 176 -12.35 -8.79 -3.15
C ARG A 176 -11.84 -10.17 -2.71
N ARG A 177 -11.21 -10.29 -1.54
CA ARG A 177 -10.76 -11.60 -1.01
C ARG A 177 -11.90 -12.57 -0.76
N PHE A 178 -13.06 -12.07 -0.34
CA PHE A 178 -14.25 -12.89 -0.13
C PHE A 178 -15.00 -13.27 -1.43
N LEU A 179 -14.77 -12.56 -2.53
CA LEU A 179 -15.36 -12.88 -3.83
C LEU A 179 -14.61 -14.00 -4.58
N GLY A 180 -13.38 -14.33 -4.17
CA GLY A 180 -12.50 -15.25 -4.91
C GLY A 180 -11.72 -14.54 -6.02
N LYS A 181 -10.65 -15.18 -6.52
CA LYS A 181 -9.73 -14.61 -7.51
C LYS A 181 -10.31 -14.44 -8.94
N ASP A 182 -11.59 -14.72 -9.16
CA ASP A 182 -12.19 -14.79 -10.51
C ASP A 182 -12.79 -13.47 -11.02
N GLU A 183 -12.47 -12.33 -10.39
CA GLU A 183 -12.63 -11.01 -10.99
C GLU A 183 -11.27 -10.31 -11.11
N GLU A 184 -10.27 -11.01 -11.64
CA GLU A 184 -9.28 -10.32 -12.47
C GLU A 184 -10.03 -9.68 -13.62
N VAL A 185 -10.16 -8.36 -13.52
CA VAL A 185 -10.51 -7.41 -14.57
C VAL A 185 -10.19 -8.00 -15.94
N LYS A 186 -11.23 -8.43 -16.68
CA LYS A 186 -11.20 -8.46 -18.14
C LYS A 186 -10.95 -7.03 -18.64
N LYS A 187 -9.71 -6.58 -18.57
CA LYS A 187 -9.16 -5.57 -19.46
C LYS A 187 -8.78 -6.34 -20.70
N ASP A 188 -9.80 -6.75 -21.46
CA ASP A 188 -9.58 -7.19 -22.83
C ASP A 188 -9.03 -5.98 -23.59
N GLU A 189 -7.84 -6.20 -24.10
CA GLU A 189 -7.15 -5.42 -25.11
C GLU A 189 -8.10 -5.06 -26.25
N LEU A 190 -8.22 -3.77 -26.54
CA LEU A 190 -8.68 -3.23 -27.82
C LEU A 190 -7.89 -1.94 -28.10
#